data_AF-A0A497R1Q0-F1
#
_entry.id   AF-A0A497R1Q0-F1
#
_cell.length_a   1.000
_cell.length_b   1.000
_cell.length_c   1.000
_cell.angle_alpha   90.00
_cell.angle_beta   90.00
_cell.angle_gamma   90.00
#
_symmetry.space_group_name_H-M   'P 1'
#
loop_
_entity.id
_entity.type
_entity.pdbx_description
1 polymer ?
#
loop_
_entity_poly.entity_id
_entity_poly.type
_entity_poly.pdbx_seq_one_letter_code
_entity_poly.pdbx_strand_id
1 'polypeptide(L)'
;EILLFEEAGNNIRVFDQEAIELSKAKKGPRPMKVLVPLRRSLFVQATGASATELLGDCLHDPYGGHHKLGTPPYKRVVAGAIHEAHEGVLFIDEISQLGVLQRSLLTALQEKRFPIIGRNPQSSGASVRVDDVPCDFVLVAACNIADVPKIIPPLRSRIQGDGYEILLKTTMPDNELNRLKICQFIAQEIIRDDKIPPMDRKGIFEIIKCARIIAEKVDKEESSLTLRLRELAGIIKVAGDLAVTEGADRINNKHVRTAMDIAKPIEEQILQRFGSYEEAFKSESRGFPHLHSDSENQNPYNYWNS
;
A
#
# COMPACT_ATOMS: atom_id res chain seq x y z
N GLU A 1 -39.81 38.11 -24.70
CA GLU A 1 -38.67 37.24 -25.06
C GLU A 1 -37.46 37.59 -24.22
N ILE A 2 -36.70 36.59 -23.78
CA ILE A 2 -35.43 36.81 -23.09
C ILE A 2 -34.32 36.70 -24.14
N LEU A 3 -33.71 37.84 -24.48
CA LEU A 3 -32.56 37.91 -25.38
C LEU A 3 -31.29 38.07 -24.54
N LEU A 4 -30.27 37.24 -24.82
CA LEU A 4 -28.99 37.29 -24.12
C LEU A 4 -27.92 37.79 -25.08
N PHE A 5 -27.23 38.86 -24.69
CA PHE A 5 -26.21 39.52 -25.51
C PHE A 5 -24.84 39.20 -24.95
N GLU A 6 -23.91 38.74 -25.81
CA GLU A 6 -22.51 38.49 -25.46
C GLU A 6 -21.61 39.36 -26.34
N GLU A 7 -20.64 40.02 -25.72
CA GLU A 7 -19.64 40.83 -26.42
C GLU A 7 -18.66 39.92 -27.17
N ALA A 8 -18.56 40.08 -28.48
CA ALA A 8 -17.71 39.28 -29.35
C ALA A 8 -16.77 40.18 -30.16
N GLY A 9 -15.86 40.85 -29.45
CA GLY A 9 -14.95 41.83 -30.04
C GLY A 9 -15.70 43.07 -30.52
N ASN A 10 -15.54 43.46 -31.79
CA ASN A 10 -16.22 44.64 -32.35
C ASN A 10 -17.71 44.42 -32.68
N ASN A 11 -18.26 43.23 -32.41
CA ASN A 11 -19.65 42.88 -32.71
C ASN A 11 -20.36 42.37 -31.45
N ILE A 12 -21.69 42.51 -31.43
CA ILE A 12 -22.55 41.94 -30.38
C ILE A 12 -23.20 40.67 -30.93
N ARG A 13 -23.01 39.53 -30.25
CA ARG A 13 -23.75 38.31 -30.56
C ARG A 13 -25.05 38.31 -29.77
N VAL A 14 -26.15 38.17 -30.49
CA VAL A 14 -27.49 38.02 -29.92
C VAL A 14 -27.83 36.54 -29.92
N PHE A 15 -28.17 35.99 -28.75
CA PHE A 15 -28.68 34.64 -28.64
C PHE A 15 -30.19 34.67 -28.44
N ASP A 16 -30.90 34.18 -29.45
CA ASP A 16 -32.33 33.91 -29.39
C ASP A 16 -32.61 32.70 -28.50
N GLN A 17 -33.86 32.52 -28.10
CA GLN A 17 -34.27 31.48 -27.15
C GLN A 17 -33.85 30.07 -27.60
N GLU A 18 -33.98 29.77 -28.90
CA GLU A 18 -33.49 28.52 -29.51
C GLU A 18 -31.96 28.41 -29.48
N ALA A 19 -31.23 29.51 -29.69
CA ALA A 19 -29.78 29.52 -29.66
C ALA A 19 -29.22 29.33 -28.23
N ILE A 20 -29.92 29.84 -27.22
CA ILE A 20 -29.63 29.58 -25.80
C ILE A 20 -29.85 28.11 -25.47
N GLU A 21 -30.93 27.50 -25.97
CA GLU A 21 -31.20 26.07 -25.78
C GLU A 21 -30.18 25.18 -26.50
N LEU A 22 -29.82 25.51 -27.75
CA LEU A 22 -28.77 24.83 -28.50
C LEU A 22 -27.39 24.99 -27.86
N SER A 23 -27.08 26.15 -27.27
CA SER A 23 -25.85 26.40 -26.50
C SER A 23 -25.84 25.59 -25.19
N LYS A 24 -26.97 25.49 -24.49
CA LYS A 24 -27.13 24.59 -23.33
C LYS A 24 -27.00 23.11 -23.71
N ALA A 25 -27.49 22.71 -24.89
CA ALA A 25 -27.36 21.36 -25.43
C ALA A 25 -25.92 21.04 -25.90
N LYS A 26 -25.16 22.06 -26.35
CA LYS A 26 -23.75 21.97 -26.77
C LYS A 26 -22.74 22.15 -25.62
N LYS A 27 -23.18 22.50 -24.41
CA LYS A 27 -22.30 22.65 -23.23
C LYS A 27 -21.80 21.29 -22.74
N GLY A 28 -20.68 20.85 -23.34
CA GLY A 28 -19.79 19.82 -22.80
C GLY A 28 -20.38 18.41 -22.70
N PRO A 29 -19.56 17.40 -22.35
CA PRO A 29 -20.09 16.08 -22.02
C PRO A 29 -21.15 16.24 -20.93
N ARG A 30 -22.34 15.67 -21.15
CA ARG A 30 -23.39 15.58 -20.12
C ARG A 30 -22.74 15.15 -18.81
N PRO A 31 -23.07 15.75 -17.65
CA PRO A 31 -22.47 15.34 -16.38
C PRO A 31 -22.82 13.87 -16.14
N MET A 32 -21.89 12.98 -16.47
CA MET A 32 -22.08 11.55 -16.31
C MET A 32 -21.99 11.26 -14.81
N LYS A 33 -22.98 10.54 -14.28
CA LYS A 33 -22.99 10.07 -12.89
C LYS A 33 -22.10 8.83 -12.79
N VAL A 34 -20.82 8.99 -13.09
CA VAL A 34 -19.83 7.91 -13.06
C VAL A 34 -19.12 7.99 -11.72
N LEU A 35 -19.28 6.96 -10.90
CA LEU A 35 -18.58 6.82 -9.63
C LEU A 35 -17.18 6.20 -9.84
N VAL A 36 -17.12 5.13 -10.63
CA VAL A 36 -15.88 4.41 -10.97
C VAL A 36 -15.79 4.31 -12.50
N PRO A 37 -14.68 4.74 -13.13
CA PRO A 37 -14.54 4.70 -14.58
C PRO A 37 -14.41 3.27 -15.10
N LEU A 38 -14.95 2.99 -16.29
CA LEU A 38 -14.86 1.67 -16.93
C LEU A 38 -13.42 1.28 -17.26
N ARG A 39 -12.62 2.25 -17.74
CA ARG A 39 -11.18 2.07 -17.96
C ARG A 39 -10.44 2.49 -16.70
N ARG A 40 -10.06 1.51 -15.89
CA ARG A 40 -9.32 1.69 -14.64
C ARG A 40 -8.33 0.55 -14.42
N SER A 41 -7.46 0.69 -13.42
CA SER A 41 -6.71 -0.46 -12.91
C SER A 41 -7.69 -1.44 -12.27
N LEU A 42 -7.60 -2.71 -12.66
CA LEU A 42 -8.32 -3.81 -12.00
C LEU A 42 -7.51 -4.44 -10.87
N PHE A 43 -6.35 -3.87 -10.55
CA PHE A 43 -5.57 -4.21 -9.37
C PHE A 43 -5.53 -2.99 -8.46
N VAL A 44 -6.21 -3.08 -7.32
CA VAL A 44 -6.31 -2.01 -6.31
C VAL A 44 -5.61 -2.49 -5.05
N GLN A 45 -4.65 -1.72 -4.57
CA GLN A 45 -3.92 -2.00 -3.33
C GLN A 45 -4.43 -1.09 -2.22
N ALA A 46 -4.78 -1.68 -1.07
CA ALA A 46 -5.35 -0.98 0.09
C ALA A 46 -4.67 -1.40 1.41
N THR A 47 -3.34 -1.55 1.39
CA THR A 47 -2.53 -1.85 2.59
C THR A 47 -2.55 -0.67 3.56
N GLY A 48 -2.91 -0.90 4.83
CA GLY A 48 -2.99 0.17 5.84
C GLY A 48 -4.10 1.18 5.60
N ALA A 49 -5.07 0.86 4.74
CA ALA A 49 -6.10 1.80 4.32
C ALA A 49 -7.00 2.23 5.48
N SER A 50 -7.33 3.52 5.50
CA SER A 50 -8.31 4.08 6.43
C SER A 50 -9.73 3.61 6.09
N ALA A 51 -10.68 3.84 7.01
CA ALA A 51 -12.09 3.49 6.77
C ALA A 51 -12.68 4.18 5.53
N THR A 52 -12.27 5.42 5.27
CA THR A 52 -12.73 6.22 4.13
C THR A 52 -12.11 5.73 2.82
N GLU A 53 -10.83 5.41 2.84
CA GLU A 53 -10.11 4.86 1.69
C GLU A 53 -10.63 3.46 1.30
N LEU A 54 -10.85 2.58 2.27
CA LEU A 54 -11.31 1.22 1.99
C LEU A 54 -12.79 1.20 1.55
N LEU A 55 -13.66 1.89 2.29
CA LEU A 55 -15.12 1.73 2.20
C LEU A 55 -15.83 2.93 1.56
N GLY A 56 -15.10 3.96 1.12
CA GLY A 56 -15.64 5.18 0.50
C GLY A 56 -16.06 6.22 1.52
N ASP A 57 -16.37 7.43 1.04
CA ASP A 57 -16.86 8.52 1.87
C ASP A 57 -17.68 9.53 1.04
N CYS A 58 -18.30 10.50 1.70
CA CYS A 58 -18.97 11.62 1.07
C CYS A 58 -18.33 12.95 1.51
N LEU A 59 -17.86 13.73 0.54
CA LEU A 59 -17.23 15.03 0.78
C LEU A 59 -18.19 16.01 1.48
N HIS A 60 -17.60 16.85 2.32
CA HIS A 60 -18.30 17.98 2.93
C HIS A 60 -18.73 18.99 1.87
N ASP A 61 -19.95 19.51 2.00
CA ASP A 61 -20.39 20.71 1.29
C ASP A 61 -20.27 21.93 2.22
N PRO A 62 -19.35 22.88 1.96
CA PRO A 62 -19.19 24.11 2.75
C PRO A 62 -20.45 24.96 2.80
N TYR A 63 -21.34 24.84 1.80
CA TYR A 63 -22.58 25.61 1.70
C TYR A 63 -23.79 24.86 2.26
N GLY A 64 -23.58 23.74 2.96
CA GLY A 64 -24.64 23.01 3.66
C GLY A 64 -25.76 22.48 2.75
N GLY A 65 -25.48 22.23 1.46
CA GLY A 65 -26.50 21.77 0.51
C GLY A 65 -27.35 22.87 -0.12
N HIS A 66 -26.92 24.15 -0.03
CA HIS A 66 -27.68 25.27 -0.60
C HIS A 66 -27.95 25.06 -2.11
N HIS A 67 -29.23 25.06 -2.50
CA HIS A 67 -29.71 24.63 -3.82
C HIS A 67 -29.11 25.34 -5.04
N LYS A 68 -28.52 26.54 -4.86
CA LYS A 68 -27.88 27.35 -5.93
C LYS A 68 -26.35 27.37 -5.89
N LEU A 69 -25.73 27.03 -4.75
CA LEU A 69 -24.29 27.24 -4.51
C LEU A 69 -23.57 25.97 -4.02
N GLY A 70 -24.30 25.07 -3.38
CA GLY A 70 -23.78 23.82 -2.85
C GLY A 70 -23.49 22.78 -3.93
N THR A 71 -22.61 21.84 -3.59
CA THR A 71 -22.26 20.75 -4.50
C THR A 71 -23.31 19.63 -4.37
N PRO A 72 -23.94 19.20 -5.48
CA PRO A 72 -24.95 18.15 -5.44
C PRO A 72 -24.43 16.87 -4.77
N PRO A 73 -25.24 16.17 -3.93
CA PRO A 73 -24.81 14.99 -3.19
C PRO A 73 -24.09 13.94 -4.03
N TYR A 74 -24.61 13.63 -5.23
CA TYR A 74 -24.02 12.62 -6.11
C TYR A 74 -22.61 12.97 -6.64
N LYS A 75 -22.21 14.25 -6.62
CA LYS A 75 -20.85 14.68 -6.99
C LYS A 75 -19.88 14.63 -5.80
N ARG A 76 -20.40 14.44 -4.58
CA ARG A 76 -19.61 14.39 -3.35
C ARG A 76 -19.24 12.96 -2.94
N VAL A 77 -19.84 11.95 -3.59
CA VAL A 77 -19.60 10.54 -3.29
C VAL A 77 -18.22 10.15 -3.84
N VAL A 78 -17.39 9.56 -2.98
CA VAL A 78 -16.07 9.04 -3.32
C VAL A 78 -16.08 7.54 -3.12
N ALA A 79 -15.72 6.81 -4.17
CA ALA A 79 -15.57 5.35 -4.09
C ALA A 79 -14.42 4.98 -3.16
N GLY A 80 -14.65 3.96 -2.34
CA GLY A 80 -13.57 3.27 -1.64
C GLY A 80 -12.89 2.22 -2.52
N ALA A 81 -11.74 1.73 -2.08
CA ALA A 81 -10.95 0.70 -2.74
C ALA A 81 -11.77 -0.55 -3.09
N ILE A 82 -12.72 -0.96 -2.24
CA ILE A 82 -13.61 -2.11 -2.53
C ILE A 82 -14.46 -1.90 -3.79
N HIS A 83 -14.87 -0.66 -4.08
CA HIS A 83 -15.70 -0.33 -5.23
C HIS A 83 -14.84 -0.14 -6.48
N GLU A 84 -13.66 0.46 -6.32
CA GLU A 84 -12.68 0.57 -7.41
C GLU A 84 -12.22 -0.82 -7.89
N ALA A 85 -12.09 -1.76 -6.95
CA ALA A 85 -11.71 -3.14 -7.21
C ALA A 85 -12.83 -4.01 -7.82
N HIS A 86 -14.05 -3.48 -8.00
CA HIS A 86 -15.15 -4.23 -8.59
C HIS A 86 -14.75 -4.84 -9.95
N GLU A 87 -15.07 -6.12 -10.16
CA GLU A 87 -14.66 -6.97 -11.28
C GLU A 87 -13.14 -7.08 -11.46
N GLY A 88 -12.39 -6.88 -10.37
CA GLY A 88 -10.93 -6.93 -10.33
C GLY A 88 -10.41 -7.60 -9.05
N VAL A 89 -9.22 -7.18 -8.64
CA VAL A 89 -8.48 -7.69 -7.49
C VAL A 89 -8.30 -6.58 -6.47
N LEU A 90 -8.70 -6.86 -5.23
CA LEU A 90 -8.36 -6.04 -4.07
C LEU A 90 -7.21 -6.71 -3.32
N PHE A 91 -6.05 -6.09 -3.33
CA PHE A 91 -4.87 -6.54 -2.59
C PHE A 91 -4.75 -5.78 -1.27
N ILE A 92 -4.72 -6.51 -0.15
CA ILE A 92 -4.51 -5.96 1.18
C ILE A 92 -3.36 -6.73 1.84
N ASP A 93 -2.22 -6.07 1.97
CA ASP A 93 -1.16 -6.56 2.85
C ASP A 93 -1.48 -6.22 4.32
N GLU A 94 -0.97 -7.04 5.22
CA GLU A 94 -1.19 -6.91 6.67
C GLU A 94 -2.68 -6.79 7.05
N ILE A 95 -3.54 -7.67 6.51
CA ILE A 95 -5.01 -7.62 6.70
C ILE A 95 -5.45 -7.58 8.18
N SER A 96 -4.63 -8.10 9.08
CA SER A 96 -4.81 -8.02 10.53
C SER A 96 -4.91 -6.59 11.05
N GLN A 97 -4.21 -5.63 10.43
CA GLN A 97 -4.19 -4.22 10.83
C GLN A 97 -5.49 -3.47 10.55
N LEU A 98 -6.37 -4.01 9.69
CA LEU A 98 -7.69 -3.40 9.43
C LEU A 98 -8.60 -3.33 10.67
N GLY A 99 -8.30 -4.11 11.71
CA GLY A 99 -9.06 -4.11 12.96
C GLY A 99 -10.55 -4.31 12.74
N VAL A 100 -11.37 -3.32 13.11
CA VAL A 100 -12.84 -3.39 13.01
C VAL A 100 -13.32 -3.43 11.55
N LEU A 101 -12.54 -2.90 10.61
CA LEU A 101 -12.91 -2.85 9.17
C LEU A 101 -12.98 -4.25 8.54
N GLN A 102 -12.35 -5.26 9.15
CA GLN A 102 -12.45 -6.65 8.70
C GLN A 102 -13.92 -7.13 8.60
N ARG A 103 -14.80 -6.67 9.49
CA ARG A 103 -16.25 -6.99 9.43
C ARG A 103 -16.92 -6.37 8.23
N SER A 104 -16.58 -5.12 7.91
CA SER A 104 -17.11 -4.44 6.74
C SER A 104 -16.63 -5.09 5.45
N LEU A 105 -15.35 -5.51 5.41
CA LEU A 105 -14.79 -6.27 4.29
C LEU A 105 -15.51 -7.61 4.11
N LEU A 106 -15.81 -8.33 5.19
CA LEU A 106 -16.59 -9.56 5.14
C LEU A 106 -17.98 -9.33 4.53
N THR A 107 -18.69 -8.27 4.96
CA THR A 107 -19.99 -7.91 4.38
C THR A 107 -19.87 -7.60 2.89
N ALA A 108 -18.86 -6.83 2.48
CA ALA A 108 -18.61 -6.52 1.07
C ALA A 108 -18.37 -7.80 0.23
N LEU A 109 -17.63 -8.77 0.76
CA LEU A 109 -17.39 -10.07 0.12
C LEU A 109 -18.64 -10.95 0.01
N GLN A 110 -19.55 -10.86 0.98
CA GLN A 110 -20.79 -11.66 1.00
C GLN A 110 -21.84 -11.07 0.06
N GLU A 111 -22.09 -9.76 0.16
CA GLU A 111 -23.16 -9.08 -0.56
C GLU A 111 -22.74 -8.65 -1.98
N LYS A 112 -21.42 -8.61 -2.27
CA LYS A 112 -20.84 -8.09 -3.52
C LYS A 112 -21.25 -6.64 -3.82
N ARG A 113 -21.81 -5.97 -2.82
CA ARG A 113 -22.24 -4.58 -2.80
C ARG A 113 -22.00 -4.01 -1.42
N PHE A 114 -21.67 -2.74 -1.35
CA PHE A 114 -21.45 -2.07 -0.08
C PHE A 114 -21.89 -0.61 -0.18
N PRO A 115 -22.61 -0.07 0.81
CA PRO A 115 -23.07 1.31 0.76
C PRO A 115 -21.92 2.30 0.99
N ILE A 116 -21.93 3.42 0.25
CA ILE A 116 -21.06 4.57 0.53
C ILE A 116 -21.84 5.54 1.40
N ILE A 117 -21.28 5.84 2.58
CA ILE A 117 -21.86 6.75 3.57
C ILE A 117 -20.86 7.83 3.93
N GLY A 118 -21.34 9.03 4.25
CA GLY A 118 -20.53 10.06 4.90
C GLY A 118 -20.11 9.60 6.30
N ARG A 119 -18.80 9.37 6.51
CA ARG A 119 -18.27 8.80 7.75
C ARG A 119 -17.96 9.81 8.83
N ASN A 120 -17.85 11.10 8.49
CA ASN A 120 -17.65 12.17 9.47
C ASN A 120 -19.02 12.72 9.95
N PRO A 121 -19.45 12.46 11.20
CA PRO A 121 -20.77 12.88 11.70
C PRO A 121 -20.95 14.41 11.78
N GLN A 122 -19.86 15.16 11.89
CA GLN A 122 -19.88 16.63 11.93
C GLN A 122 -19.95 17.26 10.53
N SER A 123 -19.87 16.45 9.47
CA SER A 123 -19.89 16.91 8.09
C SER A 123 -21.30 16.87 7.50
N SER A 124 -21.64 17.83 6.64
CA SER A 124 -22.82 17.77 5.76
C SER A 124 -22.81 16.56 4.81
N GLY A 125 -21.66 15.87 4.66
CA GLY A 125 -21.53 14.57 4.02
C GLY A 125 -22.24 13.42 4.74
N ALA A 126 -22.41 13.49 6.07
CA ALA A 126 -23.03 12.41 6.88
C ALA A 126 -24.49 12.12 6.50
N SER A 127 -25.18 13.11 5.93
CA SER A 127 -26.56 12.97 5.44
C SER A 127 -26.67 12.21 4.12
N VAL A 128 -25.55 11.94 3.45
CA VAL A 128 -25.51 11.30 2.13
C VAL A 128 -25.19 9.82 2.31
N ARG A 129 -26.05 9.00 1.72
CA ARG A 129 -25.91 7.55 1.64
C ARG A 129 -26.27 7.09 0.24
N VAL A 130 -25.41 6.27 -0.34
CA VAL A 130 -25.64 5.57 -1.61
C VAL A 130 -25.64 4.08 -1.31
N ASP A 131 -26.79 3.46 -1.46
CA ASP A 131 -26.96 2.02 -1.27
C ASP A 131 -26.54 1.24 -2.52
N ASP A 132 -26.35 -0.08 -2.36
CA ASP A 132 -26.15 -1.03 -3.45
C ASP A 132 -24.97 -0.74 -4.40
N VAL A 133 -23.91 -0.04 -3.94
CA VAL A 133 -22.74 0.22 -4.78
C VAL A 133 -21.97 -1.08 -5.03
N PRO A 134 -21.75 -1.50 -6.29
CA PRO A 134 -21.08 -2.76 -6.60
C PRO A 134 -19.64 -2.83 -6.10
N CYS A 135 -19.27 -3.98 -5.54
CA CYS A 135 -17.92 -4.30 -5.07
C CYS A 135 -17.65 -5.81 -5.16
N ASP A 136 -17.97 -6.43 -6.30
CA ASP A 136 -17.63 -7.83 -6.57
C ASP A 136 -16.14 -7.95 -6.95
N PHE A 137 -15.25 -8.15 -5.99
CA PHE A 137 -13.80 -8.24 -6.21
C PHE A 137 -13.23 -9.58 -5.72
N VAL A 138 -12.09 -9.98 -6.28
CA VAL A 138 -11.27 -11.07 -5.74
C VAL A 138 -10.35 -10.48 -4.68
N LEU A 139 -10.50 -10.93 -3.43
CA LEU A 139 -9.60 -10.54 -2.35
C LEU A 139 -8.30 -11.35 -2.40
N VAL A 140 -7.17 -10.65 -2.46
CA VAL A 140 -5.84 -11.22 -2.20
C VAL A 140 -5.31 -10.56 -0.93
N ALA A 141 -5.35 -11.31 0.17
CA ALA A 141 -4.91 -10.84 1.48
C ALA A 141 -3.58 -11.46 1.87
N ALA A 142 -2.68 -10.67 2.46
CA ALA A 142 -1.44 -11.14 3.05
C ALA A 142 -1.37 -10.79 4.54
N CYS A 143 -0.66 -11.62 5.31
CA CYS A 143 -0.34 -11.35 6.71
C CYS A 143 0.88 -12.17 7.13
N ASN A 144 1.56 -11.71 8.19
CA ASN A 144 2.61 -12.49 8.83
C ASN A 144 2.00 -13.63 9.66
N ILE A 145 2.78 -14.70 9.86
CA ILE A 145 2.36 -15.87 10.64
C ILE A 145 1.91 -15.47 12.06
N ALA A 146 2.63 -14.53 12.69
CA ALA A 146 2.31 -14.02 14.03
C ALA A 146 0.97 -13.27 14.11
N ASP A 147 0.46 -12.79 12.97
CA ASP A 147 -0.75 -11.98 12.91
C ASP A 147 -1.99 -12.76 12.46
N VAL A 148 -1.83 -14.03 12.04
CA VAL A 148 -2.94 -14.91 11.67
C VAL A 148 -4.04 -14.95 12.76
N PRO A 149 -3.71 -15.04 14.08
CA PRO A 149 -4.74 -15.03 15.13
C PRO A 149 -5.52 -13.71 15.25
N LYS A 150 -5.03 -12.61 14.67
CA LYS A 150 -5.68 -11.29 14.70
C LYS A 150 -6.74 -11.12 13.59
N ILE A 151 -6.82 -12.07 12.66
CA ILE A 151 -7.89 -12.10 11.67
C ILE A 151 -9.17 -12.57 12.36
N ILE A 152 -10.27 -11.83 12.20
CA ILE A 152 -11.53 -12.19 12.85
C ILE A 152 -11.99 -13.57 12.35
N PRO A 153 -12.44 -14.47 13.25
CA PRO A 153 -12.81 -15.84 12.85
C PRO A 153 -13.82 -15.92 11.69
N PRO A 154 -14.84 -15.04 11.58
CA PRO A 154 -15.77 -15.09 10.46
C PRO A 154 -15.14 -14.81 9.09
N LEU A 155 -14.20 -13.86 9.02
CA LEU A 155 -13.50 -13.53 7.77
C LEU A 155 -12.56 -14.66 7.36
N ARG A 156 -11.79 -15.19 8.30
CA ARG A 156 -10.90 -16.33 8.02
C ARG A 156 -11.69 -17.57 7.59
N SER A 157 -12.79 -17.88 8.28
CA SER A 157 -13.68 -18.99 7.92
C SER A 157 -14.23 -18.84 6.49
N ARG A 158 -14.59 -17.62 6.08
CA ARG A 158 -15.01 -17.34 4.70
C ARG A 158 -13.89 -17.59 3.69
N ILE A 159 -12.66 -17.17 3.99
CA ILE A 159 -11.49 -17.42 3.12
C ILE A 159 -11.19 -18.92 3.02
N GLN A 160 -11.29 -19.67 4.13
CA GLN A 160 -11.05 -21.12 4.15
C GLN A 160 -12.17 -21.91 3.46
N GLY A 161 -13.42 -21.44 3.58
CA GLY A 161 -14.59 -22.11 3.00
C GLY A 161 -14.70 -21.94 1.48
N ASP A 162 -14.37 -20.75 0.96
CA ASP A 162 -14.60 -20.40 -0.45
C ASP A 162 -13.32 -19.97 -1.19
N GLY A 163 -12.15 -20.14 -0.58
CA GLY A 163 -10.87 -19.68 -1.13
C GLY A 163 -9.69 -20.57 -0.74
N TYR A 164 -8.49 -19.97 -0.66
CA TYR A 164 -7.24 -20.68 -0.42
C TYR A 164 -6.38 -19.94 0.62
N GLU A 165 -5.82 -20.69 1.56
CA GLU A 165 -4.72 -20.23 2.42
C GLU A 165 -3.40 -20.80 1.88
N ILE A 166 -2.41 -19.94 1.62
CA ILE A 166 -1.11 -20.35 1.07
C ILE A 166 -0.01 -19.90 2.02
N LEU A 167 0.74 -20.86 2.56
CA LEU A 167 1.98 -20.58 3.28
C LEU A 167 3.12 -20.44 2.26
N LEU A 168 3.67 -19.24 2.13
CA LEU A 168 4.78 -18.97 1.22
C LEU A 168 6.08 -19.61 1.73
N LYS A 169 6.84 -20.21 0.82
CA LYS A 169 8.17 -20.75 1.12
C LYS A 169 9.17 -19.61 1.29
N THR A 170 10.08 -19.76 2.26
CA THR A 170 11.19 -18.80 2.46
C THR A 170 12.45 -19.20 1.70
N THR A 171 12.53 -20.44 1.19
CA THR A 171 13.67 -20.96 0.45
C THR A 171 13.25 -21.82 -0.75
N MET A 172 14.17 -22.03 -1.68
CA MET A 172 14.05 -22.99 -2.78
C MET A 172 15.34 -23.82 -2.92
N PRO A 173 15.27 -25.06 -3.44
CA PRO A 173 16.47 -25.89 -3.61
C PRO A 173 17.50 -25.24 -4.52
N ASP A 174 18.77 -25.38 -4.17
CA ASP A 174 19.87 -24.84 -4.98
C ASP A 174 20.24 -25.76 -6.15
N ASN A 175 19.50 -25.63 -7.24
CA ASN A 175 19.75 -26.31 -8.51
C ASN A 175 19.94 -25.30 -9.66
N GLU A 176 20.40 -25.78 -10.82
CA GLU A 176 20.69 -24.92 -11.98
C GLU A 176 19.48 -24.09 -12.42
N LEU A 177 18.29 -24.70 -12.45
CA LEU A 177 17.06 -24.01 -12.85
C LEU A 177 16.72 -22.86 -11.91
N ASN A 178 16.86 -23.05 -10.59
CA ASN A 178 16.59 -22.01 -9.61
C ASN A 178 17.68 -20.93 -9.59
N ARG A 179 18.94 -21.27 -9.88
CA ARG A 179 19.99 -20.27 -10.11
C ARG A 179 19.67 -19.38 -11.32
N LEU A 180 19.15 -19.96 -12.40
CA LEU A 180 18.69 -19.19 -13.56
C LEU A 180 17.51 -18.28 -13.22
N LYS A 181 16.60 -18.69 -12.33
CA LYS A 181 15.54 -17.80 -11.80
C LYS A 181 16.12 -16.62 -11.02
N ILE A 182 17.18 -16.83 -10.22
CA ILE A 182 17.88 -15.72 -9.57
C ILE A 182 18.51 -14.78 -10.61
N CYS A 183 19.11 -15.31 -11.68
CA CYS A 183 19.59 -14.46 -12.78
C CYS A 183 18.47 -13.63 -13.43
N GLN A 184 17.31 -14.24 -13.68
CA GLN A 184 16.13 -13.56 -14.19
C GLN A 184 15.65 -12.46 -13.23
N PHE A 185 15.59 -12.78 -11.94
CA PHE A 185 15.23 -11.84 -10.89
C PHE A 185 16.18 -10.62 -10.87
N ILE A 186 17.50 -10.85 -10.93
CA ILE A 186 18.49 -9.76 -11.01
C ILE A 186 18.20 -8.85 -12.20
N ALA A 187 17.96 -9.43 -13.38
CA ALA A 187 17.65 -8.65 -14.57
C ALA A 187 16.35 -7.85 -14.41
N GLN A 188 15.32 -8.44 -13.82
CA GLN A 188 14.04 -7.78 -13.55
C GLN A 188 14.20 -6.60 -12.58
N GLU A 189 14.99 -6.74 -11.51
CA GLU A 189 15.23 -5.65 -10.56
C GLU A 189 16.01 -4.50 -11.21
N ILE A 190 17.03 -4.80 -12.01
CA ILE A 190 17.79 -3.78 -12.75
C ILE A 190 16.89 -3.01 -13.73
N ILE A 191 16.07 -3.74 -14.51
CA ILE A 191 15.13 -3.12 -15.46
C ILE A 191 14.08 -2.28 -14.72
N ARG A 192 13.61 -2.73 -13.55
CA ARG A 192 12.59 -2.01 -12.77
C ARG A 192 13.14 -0.73 -12.15
N ASP A 193 14.40 -0.74 -11.70
CA ASP A 193 15.03 0.44 -11.10
C ASP A 193 15.39 1.51 -12.15
N ASP A 194 15.78 1.08 -13.37
CA ASP A 194 16.08 1.94 -14.56
C ASP A 194 17.28 2.91 -14.39
N LYS A 195 17.90 2.96 -13.20
CA LYS A 195 19.01 3.90 -12.90
C LYS A 195 20.35 3.23 -12.67
N ILE A 196 20.36 1.92 -12.45
CA ILE A 196 21.57 1.15 -12.16
C ILE A 196 22.08 0.40 -13.41
N PRO A 197 23.41 0.27 -13.58
CA PRO A 197 23.97 -0.38 -14.76
C PRO A 197 23.73 -1.90 -14.76
N PRO A 198 23.83 -2.57 -15.92
CA PRO A 198 23.75 -4.03 -15.99
C PRO A 198 24.81 -4.72 -15.13
N MET A 199 24.49 -5.91 -14.62
CA MET A 199 25.43 -6.70 -13.82
C MET A 199 26.31 -7.59 -14.70
N ASP A 200 27.58 -7.73 -14.35
CA ASP A 200 28.49 -8.67 -14.98
C ASP A 200 28.33 -10.10 -14.41
N ARG A 201 28.96 -11.08 -15.08
CA ARG A 201 28.88 -12.48 -14.65
C ARG A 201 29.42 -12.71 -13.24
N LYS A 202 30.43 -11.95 -12.80
CA LYS A 202 31.03 -12.11 -11.47
C LYS A 202 30.09 -11.58 -10.37
N GLY A 203 29.42 -10.45 -10.61
CA GLY A 203 28.39 -9.90 -9.74
C GLY A 203 27.21 -10.87 -9.59
N ILE A 204 26.74 -11.46 -10.69
CA ILE A 204 25.65 -12.44 -10.66
C ILE A 204 26.01 -13.64 -9.77
N PHE A 205 27.22 -14.20 -9.93
CA PHE A 205 27.67 -15.30 -9.07
C PHE A 205 27.75 -14.90 -7.61
N GLU A 206 28.18 -13.67 -7.31
CA GLU A 206 28.24 -13.18 -5.94
C GLU A 206 26.83 -13.04 -5.35
N ILE A 207 25.83 -12.56 -6.11
CA ILE A 207 24.42 -12.52 -5.67
C ILE A 207 23.86 -13.92 -5.40
N ILE A 208 24.13 -14.91 -6.26
CA ILE A 208 23.72 -16.30 -6.02
C ILE A 208 24.36 -16.84 -4.74
N LYS A 209 25.64 -16.51 -4.49
CA LYS A 209 26.32 -16.86 -3.25
C LYS A 209 25.68 -16.17 -2.04
N CYS A 210 25.32 -14.90 -2.14
CA CYS A 210 24.56 -14.19 -1.10
C CYS A 210 23.21 -14.87 -0.81
N ALA A 211 22.47 -15.25 -1.86
CA ALA A 211 21.19 -15.94 -1.71
C ALA A 211 21.31 -17.27 -0.95
N ARG A 212 22.42 -18.01 -1.15
CA ARG A 212 22.74 -19.21 -0.36
C ARG A 212 23.05 -18.87 1.10
N ILE A 213 23.89 -17.86 1.33
CA ILE A 213 24.28 -17.44 2.69
C ILE A 213 23.06 -17.01 3.51
N ILE A 214 22.13 -16.27 2.90
CA ILE A 214 20.90 -15.84 3.58
C ILE A 214 20.04 -17.06 3.94
N ALA A 215 19.86 -18.02 3.01
CA ALA A 215 19.11 -19.25 3.30
C ALA A 215 19.72 -20.06 4.46
N GLU A 216 21.04 -20.20 4.48
CA GLU A 216 21.76 -20.93 5.52
C GLU A 216 21.69 -20.22 6.88
N LYS A 217 21.93 -18.90 6.92
CA LYS A 217 21.99 -18.14 8.19
C LYS A 217 20.63 -17.81 8.77
N VAL A 218 19.68 -17.40 7.93
CA VAL A 218 18.37 -16.89 8.38
C VAL A 218 17.34 -18.01 8.44
N ASP A 219 17.25 -18.80 7.37
CA ASP A 219 16.24 -19.85 7.24
C ASP A 219 16.72 -21.21 7.78
N LYS A 220 18.02 -21.35 8.11
CA LYS A 220 18.68 -22.58 8.60
C LYS A 220 18.55 -23.76 7.63
N GLU A 221 18.48 -23.46 6.34
CA GLU A 221 18.35 -24.45 5.27
C GLU A 221 19.64 -24.51 4.46
N GLU A 222 20.36 -25.62 4.60
CA GLU A 222 21.54 -25.90 3.79
C GLU A 222 21.14 -26.23 2.34
N SER A 223 22.07 -26.05 1.40
CA SER A 223 21.86 -26.38 -0.04
C SER A 223 20.61 -25.71 -0.65
N SER A 224 20.25 -24.53 -0.16
CA SER A 224 19.07 -23.78 -0.59
C SER A 224 19.42 -22.34 -1.00
N LEU A 225 18.51 -21.71 -1.72
CA LEU A 225 18.53 -20.30 -2.11
C LEU A 225 17.37 -19.59 -1.43
N THR A 226 17.61 -18.40 -0.89
CA THR A 226 16.55 -17.63 -0.24
C THR A 226 15.50 -17.15 -1.23
N LEU A 227 14.24 -17.15 -0.79
CA LEU A 227 13.10 -16.50 -1.44
C LEU A 227 12.74 -15.17 -0.75
N ARG A 228 13.57 -14.67 0.17
CA ARG A 228 13.49 -13.33 0.73
C ARG A 228 14.00 -12.30 -0.28
N LEU A 229 13.33 -12.26 -1.43
CA LEU A 229 13.78 -11.51 -2.61
C LEU A 229 13.84 -10.00 -2.36
N ARG A 230 13.05 -9.47 -1.42
CA ARG A 230 13.12 -8.05 -1.03
C ARG A 230 14.48 -7.68 -0.42
N GLU A 231 15.07 -8.56 0.38
CA GLU A 231 16.40 -8.37 0.95
C GLU A 231 17.48 -8.44 -0.15
N LEU A 232 17.36 -9.43 -1.04
CA LEU A 232 18.26 -9.60 -2.18
C LEU A 232 18.17 -8.40 -3.15
N ALA A 233 16.98 -7.86 -3.40
CA ALA A 233 16.77 -6.64 -4.19
C ALA A 233 17.47 -5.43 -3.56
N GLY A 234 17.42 -5.32 -2.24
CA GLY A 234 18.15 -4.28 -1.50
C GLY A 234 19.66 -4.32 -1.76
N ILE A 235 20.26 -5.52 -1.73
CA ILE A 235 21.68 -5.71 -2.05
C ILE A 235 21.98 -5.33 -3.50
N ILE A 236 21.14 -5.73 -4.46
CA ILE A 236 21.30 -5.40 -5.89
C ILE A 236 21.28 -3.88 -6.08
N LYS A 237 20.33 -3.20 -5.43
CA LYS A 237 20.19 -1.74 -5.51
C LYS A 237 21.41 -1.01 -4.97
N VAL A 238 21.85 -1.35 -3.75
CA VAL A 238 23.05 -0.74 -3.15
C VAL A 238 24.29 -1.01 -3.99
N ALA A 239 24.45 -2.22 -4.54
CA ALA A 239 25.56 -2.53 -5.45
C ALA A 239 25.50 -1.72 -6.75
N GLY A 240 24.29 -1.44 -7.25
CA GLY A 240 24.04 -0.56 -8.39
C GLY A 240 24.40 0.89 -8.10
N ASP A 241 23.96 1.43 -6.96
CA ASP A 241 24.26 2.78 -6.51
C ASP A 241 25.78 2.99 -6.34
N LEU A 242 26.49 1.99 -5.80
CA LEU A 242 27.94 1.98 -5.71
C LEU A 242 28.60 2.03 -7.10
N ALA A 243 28.12 1.22 -8.05
CA ALA A 243 28.63 1.21 -9.42
C ALA A 243 28.44 2.57 -10.11
N VAL A 244 27.28 3.20 -9.93
CA VAL A 244 26.99 4.54 -10.46
C VAL A 244 27.92 5.59 -9.85
N THR A 245 28.12 5.54 -8.53
CA THR A 245 28.99 6.46 -7.80
C THR A 245 30.45 6.36 -8.25
N GLU A 246 30.91 5.15 -8.57
CA GLU A 246 32.25 4.87 -9.10
C GLU A 246 32.39 5.12 -10.61
N GLY A 247 31.30 5.46 -11.31
CA GLY A 247 31.30 5.63 -12.76
C GLY A 247 31.55 4.34 -13.55
N ALA A 248 31.20 3.18 -12.96
CA ALA A 248 31.41 1.88 -13.57
C ALA A 248 30.27 1.52 -14.56
N ASP A 249 30.63 1.02 -15.73
CA ASP A 249 29.66 0.59 -16.77
C ASP A 249 28.81 -0.61 -16.35
N ARG A 250 29.29 -1.40 -15.36
CA ARG A 250 28.65 -2.63 -14.91
C ARG A 250 28.82 -2.86 -13.41
N ILE A 251 27.80 -3.47 -12.80
CA ILE A 251 27.89 -3.96 -11.42
C ILE A 251 28.79 -5.22 -11.41
N ASN A 252 29.87 -5.18 -10.64
CA ASN A 252 30.83 -6.28 -10.49
C ASN A 252 30.74 -6.92 -9.10
N ASN A 253 31.56 -7.95 -8.84
CA ASN A 253 31.57 -8.64 -7.55
C ASN A 253 32.06 -7.80 -6.37
N LYS A 254 32.90 -6.77 -6.58
CA LYS A 254 33.34 -5.88 -5.51
C LYS A 254 32.16 -5.06 -4.99
N HIS A 255 31.38 -4.46 -5.89
CA HIS A 255 30.20 -3.68 -5.51
C HIS A 255 29.21 -4.54 -4.72
N VAL A 256 28.96 -5.79 -5.14
CA VAL A 256 28.05 -6.71 -4.43
C VAL A 256 28.55 -7.05 -3.02
N ARG A 257 29.85 -7.31 -2.85
CA ARG A 257 30.42 -7.58 -1.52
C ARG A 257 30.32 -6.37 -0.60
N THR A 258 30.67 -5.20 -1.11
CA THR A 258 30.55 -3.95 -0.35
C THR A 258 29.09 -3.66 0.00
N ALA A 259 28.16 -3.89 -0.93
CA ALA A 259 26.74 -3.76 -0.68
C ALA A 259 26.24 -4.72 0.41
N MET A 260 26.74 -5.95 0.45
CA MET A 260 26.40 -6.92 1.50
C MET A 260 26.88 -6.47 2.88
N ASP A 261 28.02 -5.80 2.99
CA ASP A 261 28.50 -5.25 4.26
C ASP A 261 27.69 -4.03 4.71
N ILE A 262 27.22 -3.21 3.76
CA ILE A 262 26.41 -2.01 4.04
C ILE A 262 24.95 -2.38 4.36
N ALA A 263 24.37 -3.31 3.62
CA ALA A 263 22.95 -3.67 3.69
C ALA A 263 22.60 -4.59 4.87
N LYS A 264 23.51 -4.78 5.83
CA LYS A 264 23.26 -5.57 7.04
C LYS A 264 22.07 -4.99 7.81
N PRO A 265 21.15 -5.82 8.31
CA PRO A 265 20.06 -5.36 9.17
C PRO A 265 20.59 -4.60 10.39
N ILE A 266 19.80 -3.67 10.93
CA ILE A 266 20.20 -2.87 12.09
C ILE A 266 20.50 -3.76 13.30
N GLU A 267 19.78 -4.86 13.41
CA GLU A 267 19.97 -5.89 14.42
C GLU A 267 21.38 -6.48 14.39
N GLU A 268 21.90 -6.77 13.19
CA GLU A 268 23.26 -7.27 13.00
C GLU A 268 24.30 -6.18 13.24
N GLN A 269 24.03 -4.95 12.82
CA GLN A 269 24.91 -3.80 13.07
C GLN A 269 25.06 -3.51 14.56
N ILE A 270 23.97 -3.59 15.33
CA ILE A 270 23.96 -3.43 16.78
C ILE A 270 24.81 -4.53 17.43
N LEU A 271 24.63 -5.79 17.03
CA LEU A 271 25.44 -6.89 17.55
C LEU A 271 26.93 -6.73 17.21
N GLN A 272 27.28 -6.28 16.00
CA GLN A 272 28.68 -6.06 15.62
C GLN A 272 29.31 -4.89 16.37
N ARG A 273 28.55 -3.82 16.65
CA ARG A 273 29.08 -2.61 17.29
C ARG A 273 29.06 -2.66 18.81
N PHE A 274 28.06 -3.28 19.40
CA PHE A 274 27.79 -3.27 20.84
C PHE A 274 27.71 -4.67 21.45
N GLY A 275 27.85 -5.75 20.69
CA GLY A 275 27.80 -7.14 21.19
C GLY A 275 26.40 -7.62 21.56
N SER A 276 25.57 -6.78 22.18
CA SER A 276 24.20 -7.08 22.59
C SER A 276 23.29 -5.85 22.51
N TYR A 277 21.98 -6.10 22.48
CA TYR A 277 20.97 -5.03 22.54
C TYR A 277 21.01 -4.26 23.86
N GLU A 278 21.27 -4.94 24.98
CA GLU A 278 21.32 -4.30 26.30
C GLU A 278 22.49 -3.30 26.40
N GLU A 279 23.65 -3.63 25.84
CA GLU A 279 24.81 -2.76 25.82
C GLU A 279 24.61 -1.55 24.90
N ALA A 280 23.95 -1.74 23.75
CA ALA A 280 23.54 -0.65 22.88
C ALA A 280 22.60 0.34 23.60
N PHE A 281 21.56 -0.16 24.26
CA PHE A 281 20.61 0.67 25.01
C PHE A 281 21.25 1.41 26.18
N LYS A 282 22.17 0.75 26.91
CA LYS A 282 22.97 1.38 27.98
C LYS A 282 23.88 2.48 27.43
N SER A 283 24.43 2.31 26.23
CA SER A 283 25.29 3.32 25.60
C SER A 283 24.53 4.56 25.16
N GLU A 284 23.29 4.42 24.67
CA GLU A 284 22.39 5.55 24.37
C GLU A 284 21.96 6.27 25.65
N SER A 285 21.66 5.52 26.71
CA SER A 285 21.25 6.08 28.00
C SER A 285 22.35 6.90 28.68
N ARG A 286 23.63 6.69 28.34
CA ARG A 286 24.76 7.51 28.82
C ARG A 286 24.85 8.89 28.15
N GLY A 287 24.16 9.10 27.02
CA GLY A 287 24.15 10.36 26.28
C GLY A 287 23.08 11.36 26.72
N PHE A 288 22.13 10.95 27.58
CA PHE A 288 21.15 11.82 28.20
C PHE A 288 21.55 12.08 29.66
N PRO A 289 21.65 13.33 30.12
CA PRO A 289 21.79 13.59 31.55
C PRO A 289 20.59 12.96 32.26
N HIS A 290 20.87 12.15 33.28
CA HIS A 290 19.86 11.53 34.13
C HIS A 290 18.87 12.61 34.61
N LEU A 291 17.65 12.62 34.06
CA LEU A 291 16.52 13.10 34.82
C LEU A 291 16.33 12.07 35.92
N HIS A 292 16.72 12.45 37.14
CA HIS A 292 16.45 11.70 38.35
C HIS A 292 14.99 11.24 38.35
N SER A 293 14.79 9.93 38.31
CA SER A 293 13.56 9.30 38.79
C SER A 293 13.91 8.55 40.07
N ASP A 294 13.99 9.31 41.16
CA ASP A 294 13.71 8.76 42.48
C ASP A 294 12.22 8.41 42.51
N SER A 295 11.91 7.16 42.17
CA SER A 295 10.64 6.52 42.53
C SER A 295 10.73 5.02 42.24
N GLU A 296 11.49 4.32 43.08
CA GLU A 296 11.10 2.96 43.44
C GLU A 296 9.68 2.99 44.04
N ASN A 297 8.88 1.97 43.71
CA ASN A 297 7.56 1.69 44.25
C ASN A 297 6.46 2.74 43.99
N GLN A 298 5.68 2.52 42.91
CA GLN A 298 4.23 2.65 43.02
C GLN A 298 3.52 1.69 42.05
N ASN A 299 2.94 0.66 42.65
CA ASN A 299 2.08 -0.35 42.05
C ASN A 299 0.75 0.32 41.63
N PRO A 300 0.31 0.31 40.35
CA PRO A 300 -0.83 1.12 39.90
C PRO A 300 -2.21 0.48 40.16
N TYR A 301 -2.32 -0.58 40.96
CA TYR A 301 -3.59 -1.22 41.28
C TYR A 301 -3.81 -1.25 42.80
N ASN A 302 -4.43 -0.21 43.33
CA ASN A 302 -5.27 -0.26 44.53
C ASN A 302 -5.77 1.14 44.90
N TYR A 303 -6.92 1.57 44.37
CA TYR A 303 -7.83 2.49 45.07
C TYR A 303 -9.20 2.38 44.42
N TRP A 304 -10.11 1.61 45.05
CA TRP A 304 -11.55 1.86 45.21
C TRP A 304 -12.11 0.71 46.09
N ASN A 305 -12.09 0.92 47.41
CA ASN A 305 -13.06 0.38 48.37
C ASN A 305 -12.79 1.01 49.76
N SER A 306 -13.47 2.11 50.02
CA SER A 306 -13.95 2.57 51.33
C SER A 306 -15.28 3.27 51.08
#